data_AF-A0A2J0LMT2-F1
#
_entry.id   AF-A0A2J0LMT2-F1
#
_cell.length_a   1.000
_cell.length_b   1.000
_cell.length_c   1.000
_cell.angle_alpha   90.00
_cell.angle_beta   90.00
_cell.angle_gamma   90.00
#
_symmetry.space_group_name_H-M   'P 1'
#
loop_
_entity.id
_entity.type
_entity.pdbx_description
1 polymer ?
#
loop_
_entity_poly.entity_id
_entity_poly.type
_entity_poly.pdbx_seq_one_letter_code
_entity_poly.pdbx_strand_id
1 'polypeptide(L)'
;MDWRAIIIEPASIILDKTVGYAYKGIAIAVILIVGWFVAKAVEKIVIRFLKIAQLDVAADKAGVTKILVKGEIKHTLSELVGALIYWIIILIVAVAAVNALNLTVAAALLQQIIAYLPNVVAAIFVLAAGMFLASFTASAINTVAINSGIAQASLLSKIAQSVIVVLAVIMALEQLRIATTIINLIIPILLASAGLALGLAFGLGGRDAAAKIIKEALDKARK
;
A
#
# COMPACT_ATOMS: atom_id res chain seq x y z
N MET A 1 36.12 23.72 53.91
CA MET A 1 35.37 22.76 53.08
C MET A 1 33.94 22.77 53.58
N ASP A 2 33.05 23.46 52.86
CA ASP A 2 31.64 23.61 53.25
C ASP A 2 30.87 22.31 53.03
N TRP A 3 30.77 21.49 54.08
CA TRP A 3 29.97 20.27 54.13
C TRP A 3 28.49 20.50 53.76
N ARG A 4 28.01 21.75 53.85
CA ARG A 4 26.69 22.19 53.42
C ARG A 4 26.54 22.13 51.89
N ALA A 5 27.58 22.42 51.12
CA ALA A 5 27.55 22.31 49.66
C ALA A 5 27.51 20.83 49.21
N ILE A 6 28.17 19.94 49.96
CA ILE A 6 28.28 18.51 49.63
C ILE A 6 26.94 17.78 49.80
N ILE A 7 26.05 18.25 50.68
CA ILE A 7 24.77 17.57 50.99
C ILE A 7 23.55 18.30 50.41
N ILE A 8 23.57 19.64 50.35
CA ILE A 8 22.37 20.43 49.99
C ILE A 8 22.24 20.61 48.47
N GLU A 9 23.34 20.74 47.73
CA GLU A 9 23.31 20.82 46.26
C GLU A 9 22.65 19.58 45.60
N PRO A 10 23.08 18.33 45.90
CA PRO A 10 22.47 17.15 45.29
C PRO A 10 20.99 16.98 45.66
N ALA A 11 20.58 17.37 46.88
CA ALA A 11 19.18 17.30 47.30
C ALA A 11 18.28 18.25 46.49
N SER A 12 18.75 19.46 46.17
CA SER A 12 18.01 20.41 45.33
C SER A 12 17.88 19.93 43.88
N ILE A 13 18.90 19.26 43.34
CA ILE A 13 18.90 18.70 41.98
C ILE A 13 17.90 17.53 41.86
N ILE A 14 17.77 16.70 42.90
CA ILE A 14 16.83 15.56 42.91
C ILE A 14 15.39 16.04 43.10
N LEU A 15 15.16 17.06 43.93
CA LEU A 15 13.84 17.68 44.13
C LEU A 15 13.34 18.38 42.86
N ASP A 16 14.21 19.14 42.19
CA ASP A 16 13.86 19.85 40.95
C ASP A 16 13.57 18.88 39.79
N LYS A 17 14.35 17.79 39.69
CA LYS A 17 14.07 16.72 38.72
C LYS A 17 12.75 15.98 39.02
N THR A 18 12.44 15.67 40.28
CA THR A 18 11.23 14.91 40.66
C THR A 18 9.94 15.71 40.45
N VAL A 19 9.91 17.00 40.82
CA VAL A 19 8.75 17.88 40.56
C VAL A 19 8.57 18.13 39.06
N GLY A 20 9.68 18.24 38.32
CA GLY A 20 9.67 18.33 36.85
C GLY A 20 9.05 17.11 36.16
N TYR A 21 9.23 15.89 36.68
CA TYR A 21 8.58 14.69 36.13
C TYR A 21 7.08 14.63 36.40
N ALA A 22 6.62 15.09 37.58
CA ALA A 22 5.20 15.13 37.92
C ALA A 22 4.41 16.10 37.02
N TYR A 23 4.96 17.30 36.77
CA TYR A 23 4.35 18.28 35.86
C TYR A 23 4.33 17.79 34.40
N LYS A 24 5.40 17.12 33.94
CA LYS A 24 5.46 16.51 32.61
C LYS A 24 4.38 15.44 32.41
N GLY A 25 4.08 14.65 33.44
CA GLY A 25 3.01 13.63 33.39
C GLY A 25 1.63 14.23 33.06
N ILE A 26 1.29 15.37 33.67
CA ILE A 26 0.02 16.07 33.42
C ILE A 26 -0.01 16.62 31.98
N ALA A 27 1.08 17.25 31.52
CA ALA A 27 1.17 17.76 30.15
C ALA A 27 0.97 16.64 29.11
N ILE A 28 1.55 15.46 29.34
CA ILE A 28 1.39 14.29 28.47
C ILE A 28 -0.05 13.77 28.49
N ALA A 29 -0.66 13.67 29.67
CA ALA A 29 -2.05 13.23 29.79
C ALA A 29 -2.98 14.15 28.98
N VAL A 30 -2.78 15.47 29.06
CA VAL A 30 -3.53 16.44 28.27
C VAL A 30 -3.31 16.23 26.77
N ILE A 31 -2.06 16.09 26.32
CA ILE A 31 -1.72 15.85 24.91
C ILE A 31 -2.39 14.57 24.39
N LEU A 32 -2.35 13.48 25.15
CA LEU A 32 -2.95 12.20 24.77
C LEU A 32 -4.48 12.29 24.68
N ILE A 33 -5.13 12.93 25.66
CA ILE A 33 -6.60 13.09 25.69
C ILE A 33 -7.07 13.95 24.53
N VAL A 34 -6.46 15.12 24.32
CA VAL A 34 -6.80 16.04 23.22
C VAL A 34 -6.53 15.36 21.89
N GLY A 35 -5.37 14.73 21.74
CA GLY A 35 -5.00 14.03 20.52
C GLY A 35 -5.91 12.87 20.16
N TRP A 36 -6.37 12.09 21.15
CA TRP A 36 -7.36 11.04 20.93
C TRP A 36 -8.71 11.58 20.45
N PHE A 37 -9.17 12.69 21.02
CA PHE A 37 -10.41 13.34 20.60
C PHE A 37 -10.31 13.84 19.16
N VAL A 38 -9.20 14.50 18.81
CA VAL A 38 -8.91 14.94 17.44
C VAL A 38 -8.85 13.75 16.49
N ALA A 39 -8.16 12.67 16.85
CA ALA A 39 -8.05 11.47 16.03
C ALA A 39 -9.44 10.89 15.67
N LYS A 40 -10.31 10.71 16.66
CA LYS A 40 -11.68 10.23 16.44
C LYS A 40 -12.54 11.19 15.62
N ALA A 41 -12.37 12.50 15.80
CA ALA A 41 -13.10 13.49 15.02
C ALA A 41 -12.72 13.42 13.54
N VAL A 42 -11.41 13.40 13.25
CA VAL A 42 -10.89 13.31 11.88
C VAL A 42 -11.27 11.98 11.23
N GLU A 43 -11.14 10.86 11.94
CA GLU A 43 -11.57 9.54 11.46
C GLU A 43 -13.01 9.57 10.95
N LYS A 44 -13.96 10.07 11.78
CA LYS A 44 -15.37 10.14 11.38
C LYS A 44 -15.60 11.03 10.17
N ILE A 45 -14.91 12.16 10.10
CA ILE A 45 -15.01 13.09 8.96
C ILE A 45 -14.54 12.37 7.70
N VAL A 46 -13.38 11.71 7.74
CA VAL A 46 -12.83 11.03 6.57
C VAL A 46 -13.72 9.86 6.13
N ILE A 47 -14.17 9.00 7.05
CA ILE A 47 -15.09 7.90 6.72
C ILE A 47 -16.34 8.45 6.02
N ARG A 48 -16.90 9.57 6.52
CA ARG A 48 -18.08 10.19 5.93
C ARG A 48 -17.80 10.70 4.52
N PHE A 49 -16.66 11.36 4.28
CA PHE A 49 -16.25 11.80 2.95
C PHE A 49 -16.04 10.64 1.97
N LEU A 50 -15.36 9.57 2.39
CA LEU A 50 -15.08 8.40 1.54
C LEU A 50 -16.35 7.63 1.17
N LYS A 51 -17.30 7.51 2.11
CA LYS A 51 -18.61 6.91 1.85
C LYS A 51 -19.42 7.74 0.84
N ILE A 52 -19.36 9.07 0.93
CA ILE A 52 -20.00 9.97 -0.05
C ILE A 52 -19.34 9.82 -1.44
N ALA A 53 -18.03 9.64 -1.50
CA ALA A 53 -17.29 9.42 -2.74
C ALA A 53 -17.53 8.04 -3.40
N GLN A 54 -18.38 7.19 -2.81
CA GLN A 54 -18.71 5.84 -3.31
C GLN A 54 -17.49 4.95 -3.53
N LEU A 55 -16.44 5.12 -2.71
CA LEU A 55 -15.23 4.30 -2.78
C LEU A 55 -15.56 2.80 -2.63
N ASP A 56 -16.56 2.49 -1.82
CA ASP A 56 -17.03 1.13 -1.58
C ASP A 56 -17.62 0.48 -2.86
N VAL A 57 -18.31 1.26 -3.71
CA VAL A 57 -18.88 0.77 -4.98
C VAL A 57 -17.78 0.46 -6.01
N ALA A 58 -16.74 1.29 -6.04
CA ALA A 58 -15.56 1.04 -6.88
C ALA A 58 -14.82 -0.23 -6.42
N ALA A 59 -14.71 -0.43 -5.11
CA ALA A 59 -14.10 -1.63 -4.52
C ALA A 59 -14.90 -2.90 -4.83
N ASP A 60 -16.23 -2.84 -4.81
CA ASP A 60 -17.11 -3.93 -5.21
C ASP A 60 -16.89 -4.34 -6.67
N LYS A 61 -16.85 -3.35 -7.57
CA LYS A 61 -16.64 -3.58 -9.02
C LYS A 61 -15.26 -4.15 -9.33
N ALA A 62 -14.24 -3.74 -8.57
CA ALA A 62 -12.89 -4.28 -8.68
C ALA A 62 -12.72 -5.66 -7.99
N GLY A 63 -13.77 -6.20 -7.36
CA GLY A 63 -13.76 -7.51 -6.71
C GLY A 63 -13.02 -7.53 -5.37
N VAL A 64 -12.61 -6.38 -4.85
CA VAL A 64 -11.87 -6.22 -3.59
C VAL A 64 -12.71 -6.70 -2.41
N THR A 65 -14.00 -6.35 -2.40
CA THR A 65 -14.94 -6.72 -1.33
C THR A 65 -15.09 -8.23 -1.18
N LYS A 66 -15.00 -8.99 -2.28
CA LYS A 66 -15.04 -10.46 -2.23
C LYS A 66 -13.82 -11.06 -1.51
N ILE A 67 -12.69 -10.36 -1.55
CA ILE A 67 -11.46 -10.75 -0.84
C ILE A 67 -11.58 -10.40 0.64
N LEU A 68 -12.08 -9.21 0.98
CA LEU A 68 -12.28 -8.78 2.38
C LEU A 68 -13.29 -9.67 3.12
N VAL A 69 -14.42 -9.99 2.49
CA VAL A 69 -15.46 -10.85 3.08
C VAL A 69 -14.95 -12.29 3.27
N LYS A 70 -14.15 -12.81 2.33
CA LYS A 70 -13.49 -14.12 2.49
C LYS A 70 -12.46 -14.14 3.63
N GLY A 71 -11.91 -12.99 3.99
CA GLY A 71 -11.01 -12.82 5.13
C GLY A 71 -11.71 -12.50 6.46
N GLU A 72 -13.04 -12.63 6.52
CA GLU A 72 -13.88 -12.29 7.69
C GLU A 72 -13.77 -10.83 8.16
N ILE A 73 -13.29 -9.92 7.29
CA ILE A 73 -13.19 -8.50 7.60
C ILE A 73 -14.57 -7.86 7.43
N LYS A 74 -15.22 -7.51 8.54
CA LYS A 74 -16.57 -6.89 8.55
C LYS A 74 -16.58 -5.39 8.21
N HIS A 75 -15.41 -4.80 7.98
CA HIS A 75 -15.26 -3.37 7.70
C HIS A 75 -15.31 -3.07 6.20
N THR A 76 -15.98 -1.96 5.86
CA THR A 76 -15.97 -1.41 4.49
C THR A 76 -14.60 -0.82 4.16
N LEU A 77 -14.26 -0.66 2.88
CA LEU A 77 -12.97 -0.09 2.47
C LEU A 77 -12.81 1.34 3.02
N SER A 78 -13.89 2.11 3.03
CA SER A 78 -13.94 3.45 3.63
C SER A 78 -13.64 3.45 5.14
N GLU A 79 -14.11 2.45 5.88
CA GLU A 79 -13.85 2.28 7.31
C GLU A 79 -12.41 1.86 7.59
N LEU A 80 -11.82 1.00 6.75
CA LEU A 80 -10.42 0.63 6.87
C LEU A 80 -9.49 1.84 6.68
N VAL A 81 -9.78 2.68 5.69
CA VAL A 81 -9.00 3.93 5.48
C VAL A 81 -9.20 4.91 6.64
N GLY A 82 -10.42 5.02 7.17
CA GLY A 82 -10.69 5.81 8.38
C GLY A 82 -9.89 5.34 9.58
N ALA A 83 -9.92 4.03 9.85
CA ALA A 83 -9.16 3.41 10.92
C ALA A 83 -7.64 3.62 10.72
N LEU A 84 -7.14 3.52 9.48
CA LEU A 84 -5.74 3.83 9.16
C LEU A 84 -5.40 5.26 9.61
N ILE A 85 -6.21 6.25 9.21
CA ILE A 85 -6.03 7.67 9.55
C ILE A 85 -6.09 7.92 11.05
N TYR A 86 -7.02 7.27 11.75
CA TYR A 86 -7.06 7.30 13.21
C TYR A 86 -5.72 6.88 13.82
N TRP A 87 -5.18 5.73 13.38
CA TRP A 87 -3.88 5.24 13.85
C TRP A 87 -2.72 6.19 13.49
N ILE A 88 -2.74 6.83 12.32
CA ILE A 88 -1.74 7.85 11.95
C ILE A 88 -1.71 8.99 12.97
N ILE A 89 -2.89 9.53 13.29
CA ILE A 89 -2.99 10.68 14.21
C ILE A 89 -2.58 10.28 15.62
N ILE A 90 -3.01 9.09 16.08
CA ILE A 90 -2.60 8.54 17.37
C ILE A 90 -1.08 8.37 17.46
N LEU A 91 -0.42 7.90 16.38
CA LEU A 91 1.03 7.79 16.35
C LEU A 91 1.72 9.16 16.44
N ILE A 92 1.22 10.18 15.74
CA ILE A 92 1.76 11.56 15.84
C ILE A 92 1.63 12.08 17.28
N VAL A 93 0.46 11.88 17.90
CA VAL A 93 0.20 12.27 19.28
C VAL A 93 1.10 11.50 20.25
N ALA A 94 1.35 10.22 20.00
CA ALA A 94 2.28 9.39 20.77
C ALA A 94 3.71 9.90 20.65
N VAL A 95 4.17 10.29 19.45
CA VAL A 95 5.50 10.93 19.26
C VAL A 95 5.60 12.21 20.08
N ALA A 96 4.57 13.06 20.07
CA ALA A 96 4.55 14.29 20.86
C ALA A 96 4.64 14.00 22.37
N ALA A 97 3.91 13.00 22.86
CA ALA A 97 3.97 12.54 24.25
C ALA A 97 5.35 12.00 24.65
N VAL A 98 5.96 11.17 23.79
CA VAL A 98 7.30 10.58 24.03
C VAL A 98 8.40 11.64 23.95
N ASN A 99 8.27 12.63 23.07
CA ASN A 99 9.16 13.80 23.01
C ASN A 99 9.04 14.65 24.28
N ALA A 100 7.85 14.84 24.84
CA ALA A 100 7.66 15.53 26.10
C ALA A 100 8.36 14.82 27.28
N LEU A 101 8.48 13.48 27.21
CA LEU A 101 9.28 12.67 28.14
C LEU A 101 10.79 12.74 27.90
N ASN A 102 11.25 13.41 26.83
CA ASN A 102 12.65 13.45 26.39
C ASN A 102 13.22 12.05 26.04
N LEU A 103 12.35 11.10 25.66
CA LEU A 103 12.74 9.76 25.24
C LEU A 103 13.07 9.76 23.73
N THR A 104 14.22 10.32 23.39
CA THR A 104 14.64 10.54 21.99
C THR A 104 14.66 9.26 21.14
N VAL A 105 15.13 8.14 21.70
CA VAL A 105 15.18 6.85 20.99
C VAL A 105 13.78 6.34 20.67
N ALA A 106 12.87 6.36 21.64
CA ALA A 106 11.49 5.92 21.43
C ALA A 106 10.75 6.82 20.43
N ALA A 107 10.98 8.14 20.49
CA ALA A 107 10.41 9.07 19.54
C ALA A 107 10.93 8.83 18.12
N ALA A 108 12.23 8.53 17.96
CA ALA A 108 12.83 8.21 16.66
C ALA A 108 12.22 6.93 16.06
N LEU A 109 11.99 5.89 16.87
CA LEU A 109 11.33 4.66 16.41
C LEU A 109 9.90 4.92 15.94
N LEU A 110 9.12 5.68 16.72
CA LEU A 110 7.77 6.06 16.31
C LEU A 110 7.75 6.93 15.04
N GLN A 111 8.72 7.84 14.88
CA GLN A 111 8.87 8.63 13.65
C GLN A 111 9.19 7.77 12.43
N GLN A 112 10.00 6.70 12.58
CA GLN A 112 10.23 5.75 11.48
C GLN A 112 8.94 5.04 11.06
N ILE A 113 8.08 4.67 12.02
CA ILE A 113 6.77 4.08 11.72
C ILE A 113 5.88 5.08 10.96
N ILE A 114 5.88 6.36 11.36
CA ILE A 114 5.15 7.42 10.65
C ILE A 114 5.71 7.63 9.23
N ALA A 115 7.03 7.60 9.06
CA ALA A 115 7.67 7.73 7.76
C ALA A 115 7.37 6.54 6.82
N TYR A 116 6.98 5.39 7.37
CA TYR A 116 6.56 4.22 6.62
C TYR A 116 5.09 4.30 6.13
N LEU A 117 4.26 5.08 6.81
CA LEU A 117 2.83 5.21 6.55
C LEU A 117 2.46 5.71 5.14
N PRO A 118 3.16 6.71 4.55
CA PRO A 118 2.94 7.09 3.15
C PRO A 118 3.12 5.92 2.18
N ASN A 119 4.05 5.01 2.48
CA ASN A 119 4.26 3.83 1.66
C ASN A 119 3.09 2.85 1.76
N VAL A 120 2.51 2.66 2.95
CA VAL A 120 1.31 1.84 3.12
C VAL A 120 0.15 2.40 2.29
N VAL A 121 -0.05 3.72 2.32
CA VAL A 121 -1.09 4.38 1.51
C VAL A 121 -0.84 4.18 0.02
N ALA A 122 0.40 4.38 -0.45
CA ALA A 122 0.76 4.15 -1.84
C ALA A 122 0.56 2.68 -2.25
N ALA A 123 0.84 1.71 -1.38
CA ALA A 123 0.64 0.29 -1.66
C ALA A 123 -0.84 -0.04 -1.84
N ILE A 124 -1.71 0.49 -0.97
CA ILE A 124 -3.16 0.35 -1.09
C ILE A 124 -3.65 0.96 -2.42
N PHE A 125 -3.14 2.13 -2.79
CA PHE A 125 -3.51 2.80 -4.03
C PHE A 125 -3.09 1.99 -5.27
N VAL A 126 -1.86 1.46 -5.27
CA VAL A 126 -1.35 0.58 -6.34
C VAL A 126 -2.21 -0.68 -6.47
N LEU A 127 -2.58 -1.32 -5.36
CA LEU A 127 -3.48 -2.48 -5.38
C LEU A 127 -4.85 -2.14 -5.96
N ALA A 128 -5.44 -1.02 -5.54
CA ALA A 128 -6.74 -0.58 -6.03
C ALA A 128 -6.71 -0.29 -7.55
N ALA A 129 -5.71 0.48 -7.99
CA ALA A 129 -5.50 0.78 -9.41
C ALA A 129 -5.22 -0.49 -10.23
N GLY A 130 -4.39 -1.39 -9.71
CA GLY A 130 -4.06 -2.65 -10.36
C GLY A 130 -5.25 -3.59 -10.50
N MET A 131 -6.11 -3.71 -9.49
CA MET A 131 -7.33 -4.51 -9.57
C MET A 131 -8.36 -3.92 -10.55
N PHE A 132 -8.47 -2.59 -10.60
CA PHE A 132 -9.28 -1.90 -11.60
C PHE A 132 -8.76 -2.19 -13.02
N LEU A 133 -7.46 -1.98 -13.26
CA LEU A 133 -6.80 -2.26 -14.53
C LEU A 133 -6.94 -3.72 -14.94
N ALA A 134 -6.78 -4.66 -14.01
CA ALA A 134 -6.93 -6.09 -14.28
C ALA A 134 -8.33 -6.43 -14.76
N SER A 135 -9.36 -5.91 -14.07
CA SER A 135 -10.76 -6.18 -14.40
C SER A 135 -11.18 -5.53 -15.71
N PHE A 136 -10.73 -4.29 -15.95
CA PHE A 136 -10.95 -3.58 -17.21
C PHE A 136 -10.32 -4.32 -18.39
N THR A 137 -9.05 -4.70 -18.26
CA THR A 137 -8.31 -5.40 -19.31
C THR A 137 -8.91 -6.78 -19.58
N ALA A 138 -9.27 -7.53 -18.55
CA ALA A 138 -9.93 -8.83 -18.70
C ALA A 138 -11.26 -8.71 -19.45
N SER A 139 -12.06 -7.68 -19.15
CA SER A 139 -13.32 -7.42 -19.83
C SER A 139 -13.10 -7.10 -21.31
N ALA A 140 -12.14 -6.22 -21.61
CA ALA A 140 -11.78 -5.85 -22.99
C ALA A 140 -11.31 -7.08 -23.79
N ILE A 141 -10.41 -7.89 -23.23
CA ILE A 141 -9.92 -9.12 -23.87
C ILE A 141 -11.06 -10.11 -24.10
N ASN A 142 -11.94 -10.28 -23.11
CA ASN A 142 -13.06 -11.22 -23.24
C ASN A 142 -14.02 -10.78 -24.36
N THR A 143 -14.35 -9.50 -24.45
CA THR A 143 -15.20 -8.96 -25.52
C THR A 143 -14.59 -9.17 -26.90
N VAL A 144 -13.31 -8.84 -27.07
CA VAL A 144 -12.63 -9.02 -28.35
C VAL A 144 -12.53 -10.51 -28.72
N ALA A 145 -12.15 -11.37 -27.78
CA ALA A 145 -11.97 -12.79 -28.03
C ALA A 145 -13.28 -13.52 -28.39
N ILE A 146 -14.41 -13.15 -27.75
CA ILE A 146 -15.73 -13.68 -28.11
C ILE A 146 -16.10 -13.23 -29.54
N ASN A 147 -15.92 -11.94 -29.85
CA ASN A 147 -16.22 -11.40 -31.18
C ASN A 147 -15.35 -12.00 -32.29
N SER A 148 -14.14 -12.47 -31.96
CA SER A 148 -13.24 -13.15 -32.90
C SER A 148 -13.45 -14.67 -32.99
N GLY A 149 -14.46 -15.23 -32.31
CA GLY A 149 -14.78 -16.66 -32.37
C GLY A 149 -13.81 -17.57 -31.59
N ILE A 150 -13.04 -17.02 -30.63
CA ILE A 150 -12.11 -17.79 -29.82
C ILE A 150 -12.89 -18.59 -28.77
N ALA A 151 -12.89 -19.93 -28.89
CA ALA A 151 -13.64 -20.84 -28.01
C ALA A 151 -13.28 -20.72 -26.52
N GLN A 152 -12.06 -20.28 -26.19
CA GLN A 152 -11.59 -20.12 -24.79
C GLN A 152 -11.38 -18.65 -24.36
N ALA A 153 -12.20 -17.71 -24.87
CA ALA A 153 -12.14 -16.28 -24.51
C ALA A 153 -12.10 -16.01 -22.98
N SER A 154 -12.85 -16.79 -22.20
CA SER A 154 -12.91 -16.66 -20.75
C SER A 154 -11.63 -17.10 -20.03
N LEU A 155 -10.87 -18.06 -20.59
CA LEU A 155 -9.59 -18.46 -20.03
C LEU A 155 -8.51 -17.43 -20.35
N LEU A 156 -8.49 -16.91 -21.57
CA LEU A 156 -7.51 -15.90 -21.99
C LEU A 156 -7.63 -14.61 -21.17
N SER A 157 -8.87 -14.15 -20.97
CA SER A 157 -9.15 -12.98 -20.12
C SER A 157 -8.78 -13.21 -18.66
N LYS A 158 -9.05 -14.40 -18.09
CA LYS A 158 -8.64 -14.75 -16.72
C LYS A 158 -7.12 -14.82 -16.55
N ILE A 159 -6.40 -15.38 -17.52
CA ILE A 159 -4.93 -15.41 -17.48
C ILE A 159 -4.39 -13.98 -17.47
N ALA A 160 -4.87 -13.12 -18.37
CA ALA A 160 -4.48 -11.72 -18.40
C ALA A 160 -4.82 -10.99 -17.09
N GLN A 161 -6.00 -11.23 -16.53
CA GLN A 161 -6.40 -10.68 -15.23
C GLN A 161 -5.43 -11.09 -14.13
N SER A 162 -5.15 -12.39 -14.02
CA SER A 162 -4.25 -12.94 -13.00
C SER A 162 -2.84 -12.35 -13.12
N VAL A 163 -2.31 -12.20 -14.34
CA VAL A 163 -0.99 -11.58 -14.55
C VAL A 163 -0.97 -10.16 -14.02
N ILE A 164 -1.97 -9.33 -14.35
CA ILE A 164 -2.02 -7.93 -13.88
C ILE A 164 -2.19 -7.86 -12.36
N VAL A 165 -3.03 -8.71 -11.76
CA VAL A 165 -3.21 -8.76 -10.30
C VAL A 165 -1.91 -9.17 -9.61
N VAL A 166 -1.21 -10.19 -10.10
CA VAL A 166 0.08 -10.63 -9.54
C VAL A 166 1.10 -9.50 -9.60
N LEU A 167 1.21 -8.80 -10.74
CA LEU A 167 2.09 -7.64 -10.88
C LEU A 167 1.71 -6.50 -9.92
N ALA A 168 0.42 -6.20 -9.78
CA ALA A 168 -0.05 -5.18 -8.85
C ALA A 168 0.27 -5.52 -7.39
N VAL A 169 0.12 -6.79 -7.00
CA VAL A 169 0.50 -7.27 -5.67
C VAL A 169 1.99 -7.12 -5.45
N ILE A 170 2.82 -7.49 -6.43
CA ILE A 170 4.28 -7.32 -6.35
C ILE A 170 4.66 -5.84 -6.19
N MET A 171 4.10 -4.95 -7.01
CA MET A 171 4.36 -3.50 -6.90
C MET A 171 3.93 -2.94 -5.53
N ALA A 172 2.82 -3.44 -4.97
CA ALA A 172 2.40 -3.05 -3.64
C ALA A 172 3.35 -3.56 -2.54
N LEU A 173 3.89 -4.77 -2.68
CA LEU A 173 4.91 -5.31 -1.77
C LEU A 173 6.22 -4.51 -1.85
N GLU A 174 6.60 -4.06 -3.05
CA GLU A 174 7.74 -3.17 -3.25
C GLU A 174 7.53 -1.84 -2.53
N GLN A 175 6.33 -1.25 -2.67
CA GLN A 175 5.98 -0.03 -1.96
C GLN A 175 6.04 -0.23 -0.45
N LEU A 176 5.54 -1.35 0.07
CA LEU A 176 5.67 -1.73 1.48
C LEU A 176 7.13 -2.00 1.92
N ARG A 177 8.11 -1.86 1.05
CA ARG A 177 9.53 -2.10 1.34
C ARG A 177 9.80 -3.51 1.89
N ILE A 178 8.93 -4.47 1.59
CA ILE A 178 9.09 -5.84 2.05
C ILE A 178 10.02 -6.54 1.08
N ALA A 179 11.22 -6.89 1.56
CA ALA A 179 12.21 -7.65 0.77
C ALA A 179 12.47 -7.05 -0.63
N THR A 180 12.48 -5.72 -0.77
CA THR A 180 12.63 -5.01 -2.06
C THR A 180 13.86 -5.46 -2.83
N THR A 181 14.97 -5.70 -2.14
CA THR A 181 16.19 -6.20 -2.77
C THR A 181 15.97 -7.55 -3.46
N ILE A 182 15.25 -8.46 -2.81
CA ILE A 182 14.98 -9.80 -3.35
C ILE A 182 13.99 -9.69 -4.51
N ILE A 183 12.95 -8.89 -4.37
CA ILE A 183 11.93 -8.67 -5.40
C ILE A 183 12.54 -8.03 -6.65
N ASN A 184 13.33 -6.98 -6.49
CA ASN A 184 13.95 -6.24 -7.59
C ASN A 184 15.04 -7.04 -8.31
N LEU A 185 15.56 -8.10 -7.68
CA LEU A 185 16.46 -9.04 -8.32
C LEU A 185 15.69 -10.14 -9.06
N ILE A 186 14.78 -10.84 -8.38
CA ILE A 186 14.16 -12.05 -8.91
C ILE A 186 13.10 -11.74 -9.96
N ILE A 187 12.23 -10.75 -9.73
CA ILE A 187 11.08 -10.51 -10.61
C ILE A 187 11.50 -10.10 -12.01
N PRO A 188 12.44 -9.16 -12.24
CA PRO A 188 12.90 -8.84 -13.58
C PRO A 188 13.54 -10.04 -14.29
N ILE A 189 14.29 -10.89 -13.58
CA ILE A 189 14.89 -12.11 -14.14
C ILE A 189 13.79 -13.09 -14.58
N LEU A 190 12.78 -13.30 -13.72
CA LEU A 190 11.68 -14.22 -13.98
C LEU A 190 10.80 -13.72 -15.14
N LEU A 191 10.53 -12.41 -15.20
CA LEU A 191 9.81 -11.79 -16.31
C LEU A 191 10.63 -11.80 -17.61
N ALA A 192 11.94 -11.54 -17.55
CA ALA A 192 12.81 -11.58 -18.73
C ALA A 192 12.87 -12.99 -19.30
N SER A 193 13.04 -14.02 -18.46
CA SER A 193 13.04 -15.42 -18.91
C SER A 193 11.71 -15.87 -19.48
N ALA A 194 10.58 -15.54 -18.82
CA ALA A 194 9.24 -15.83 -19.35
C ALA A 194 8.97 -15.08 -20.66
N GLY A 195 9.37 -13.81 -20.74
CA GLY A 195 9.26 -12.98 -21.95
C GLY A 195 10.07 -13.56 -23.12
N LEU A 196 11.30 -14.02 -22.86
CA LEU A 196 12.11 -14.72 -23.85
C LEU A 196 11.47 -16.04 -24.29
N ALA A 197 10.97 -16.85 -23.36
CA ALA A 197 10.30 -18.12 -23.67
C ALA A 197 9.06 -17.90 -24.55
N LEU A 198 8.20 -16.94 -24.20
CA LEU A 198 7.02 -16.58 -24.99
C LEU A 198 7.41 -16.00 -26.34
N GLY A 199 8.39 -15.08 -26.38
CA GLY A 199 8.88 -14.49 -27.62
C GLY A 199 9.40 -15.54 -28.60
N LEU A 200 10.15 -16.53 -28.12
CA LEU A 200 10.62 -17.65 -28.94
C LEU A 200 9.48 -18.58 -29.37
N ALA A 201 8.54 -18.89 -28.48
CA ALA A 201 7.39 -19.74 -28.80
C ALA A 201 6.52 -19.12 -29.91
N PHE A 202 6.18 -17.82 -29.79
CA PHE A 202 5.41 -17.11 -30.82
C PHE A 202 6.23 -16.85 -32.09
N GLY A 203 7.52 -16.50 -31.96
CA GLY A 203 8.40 -16.23 -33.10
C GLY A 203 8.64 -17.45 -33.97
N LEU A 204 8.92 -18.61 -33.36
CA LEU A 204 9.12 -19.87 -34.09
C LEU A 204 7.78 -20.43 -34.59
N GLY A 205 6.72 -20.39 -33.78
CA GLY A 205 5.39 -20.91 -34.16
C GLY A 205 4.68 -20.06 -35.23
N GLY A 206 4.94 -18.75 -35.28
CA GLY A 206 4.37 -17.82 -36.26
C GLY A 206 5.18 -17.68 -37.55
N ARG A 207 6.32 -18.37 -37.67
CA ARG A 207 7.27 -18.20 -38.78
C ARG A 207 6.61 -18.37 -40.15
N ASP A 208 5.81 -19.41 -40.32
CA ASP A 208 5.18 -19.72 -41.61
C ASP A 208 4.08 -18.72 -41.97
N ALA A 209 3.30 -18.29 -40.98
CA ALA A 209 2.28 -17.26 -41.17
C ALA A 209 2.91 -15.92 -41.57
N ALA A 210 4.00 -15.52 -40.90
CA ALA A 210 4.76 -14.32 -41.25
C ALA A 210 5.35 -14.41 -42.66
N ALA A 211 5.94 -15.56 -43.03
CA ALA A 211 6.49 -15.79 -44.36
C ALA A 211 5.42 -15.65 -45.45
N LYS A 212 4.20 -16.15 -45.20
CA LYS A 212 3.07 -16.03 -46.13
C LYS A 212 2.62 -14.59 -46.32
N ILE A 213 2.46 -13.83 -45.23
CA ILE A 213 2.05 -12.40 -45.28
C ILE A 213 3.08 -11.57 -46.04
N ILE A 214 4.37 -11.80 -45.80
CA ILE A 214 5.45 -11.10 -46.51
C ILE A 214 5.40 -11.41 -48.01
N LYS A 215 5.21 -12.68 -48.38
CA LYS A 215 5.14 -13.11 -49.77
C LYS A 215 3.94 -12.48 -50.50
N GLU A 216 2.76 -12.49 -49.88
CA GLU A 216 1.57 -11.84 -50.44
C GLU A 216 1.74 -10.32 -50.59
N ALA A 217 2.37 -9.66 -49.60
CA ALA A 217 2.67 -8.23 -49.68
C ALA A 217 3.66 -7.90 -50.82
N LEU A 218 4.69 -8.73 -51.00
CA LEU A 218 5.66 -8.61 -52.10
C LEU A 218 5.02 -8.83 -53.46
N ASP A 219 4.16 -9.84 -53.60
CA ASP A 219 3.44 -10.13 -54.85
C ASP A 219 2.47 -9.00 -55.22
N LYS A 220 1.87 -8.33 -54.22
CA LYS A 220 0.99 -7.18 -54.43
C LYS A 220 1.76 -5.90 -54.79
N ALA A 221 2.97 -5.73 -54.29
CA ALA A 221 3.85 -4.60 -54.65
C ALA A 221 4.55 -4.77 -56.00
N ARG A 222 4.58 -5.99 -56.53
CA ARG A 222 5.15 -6.31 -57.86
C ARG A 222 4.14 -6.17 -59.02
N LYS A 223 2.86 -6.01 -58.72
CA LYS A 223 1.80 -5.64 -59.67
C LYS A 223 1.63 -4.13 -59.71
#